data_AF-O45426-F1
#
_entry.id   AF-O45426-F1
#
_cell.length_a   1.000
_cell.length_b   1.000
_cell.length_c   1.000
_cell.angle_alpha   90.00
_cell.angle_beta   90.00
_cell.angle_gamma   90.00
#
_symmetry.space_group_name_H-M   'P 1'
#
loop_
_entity.id
_entity.type
_entity.pdbx_description
1 polymer ?
#
loop_
_entity_poly.entity_id
_entity_poly.type
_entity_poly.pdbx_seq_one_letter_code
_entity_poly.pdbx_strand_id
1 'polypeptide(L)'
;MSSTLTLFLASTLYGLPSLILYILTFVVILRHRKTFDSSFFQLYVFDGIMNLFTYIMGFVVIRLASVTCGECVMAPLFRNLGSIIPPSLLKTLQPHMAYVQYSITALVSLNRLTVLINYNVFEPIWKRFTWIFILLAFFAPFLKTYVMLIFKAEISYIEATDSFELVSNDLPFREIFLSVFMFMMITMIISTLCNLLSFRFLRSLSIQRKKAEANFLIIMSITCFVQFVGAVLTGGLLFHESAELLGIILVVLPYSSDLLSLLQPWLLVCFSKAIRKQIKETFGWSSEQHIVQIRSITS
;
A
#
# COMPACT_ATOMS: atom_id res chain seq x y z
N MET A 1 -30.01 6.94 1.46
CA MET A 1 -28.59 7.13 1.11
C MET A 1 -28.29 6.16 -0.03
N SER A 2 -27.72 6.59 -1.16
CA SER A 2 -27.36 5.65 -2.22
C SER A 2 -26.31 4.66 -1.70
N SER A 3 -26.27 3.44 -2.26
CA SER A 3 -25.23 2.46 -1.96
C SER A 3 -23.83 3.05 -2.22
N THR A 4 -23.67 3.79 -3.32
CA THR A 4 -22.43 4.49 -3.70
C THR A 4 -21.99 5.52 -2.66
N LEU A 5 -22.90 6.35 -2.13
CA LEU A 5 -22.58 7.33 -1.10
C LEU A 5 -22.14 6.65 0.20
N THR A 6 -22.77 5.54 0.58
CA THR A 6 -22.37 4.74 1.75
C THR A 6 -20.94 4.21 1.59
N LEU A 7 -20.64 3.65 0.42
CA LEU A 7 -19.32 3.14 0.08
C LEU A 7 -18.24 4.23 0.08
N PHE A 8 -18.57 5.41 -0.44
CA PHE A 8 -17.70 6.59 -0.44
C PHE A 8 -17.42 7.12 0.97
N LEU A 9 -18.46 7.27 1.80
CA LEU A 9 -18.31 7.73 3.18
C LEU A 9 -17.48 6.75 4.00
N ALA A 10 -17.70 5.43 3.82
CA ALA A 10 -16.87 4.41 4.45
C ALA A 10 -15.40 4.55 4.04
N SER A 11 -15.13 4.74 2.74
CA SER A 11 -13.77 4.93 2.22
C SER A 11 -13.08 6.17 2.77
N THR A 12 -13.82 7.26 2.89
CA THR A 12 -13.31 8.52 3.44
C THR A 12 -13.01 8.39 4.94
N LEU A 13 -13.87 7.69 5.69
CA LEU A 13 -13.79 7.56 7.14
C LEU A 13 -12.53 6.79 7.59
N TYR A 14 -12.15 5.71 6.92
CA TYR A 14 -10.87 5.04 7.21
C TYR A 14 -9.70 5.66 6.46
N GLY A 15 -9.94 6.22 5.27
CA GLY A 15 -8.92 6.76 4.38
C GLY A 15 -8.21 7.96 4.95
N LEU A 16 -8.97 8.98 5.36
CA LEU A 16 -8.40 10.23 5.85
C LEU A 16 -7.54 10.06 7.12
N PRO A 17 -7.98 9.33 8.17
CA PRO A 17 -7.11 9.03 9.32
C PRO A 17 -5.84 8.28 8.93
N SER A 18 -5.93 7.36 7.96
CA SER A 18 -4.77 6.58 7.49
C SER A 18 -3.77 7.44 6.72
N LEU A 19 -4.23 8.37 5.89
CA LEU A 19 -3.39 9.37 5.23
C LEU A 19 -2.63 10.23 6.24
N ILE A 20 -3.35 10.76 7.24
CA ILE A 20 -2.74 11.55 8.32
C ILE A 20 -1.69 10.71 9.06
N LEU A 21 -1.99 9.45 9.34
CA LEU A 21 -1.07 8.56 10.05
C LEU A 21 0.18 8.26 9.22
N TYR A 22 0.06 8.06 7.91
CA TYR A 22 1.21 7.93 7.00
C TYR A 22 2.11 9.16 7.01
N ILE A 23 1.52 10.35 6.86
CA ILE A 23 2.28 11.60 6.87
C ILE A 23 3.01 11.73 8.21
N LEU A 24 2.33 11.43 9.32
CA LEU A 24 2.92 11.47 10.65
C LEU A 24 4.07 10.46 10.81
N THR A 25 3.93 9.21 10.36
CA THR A 25 5.01 8.22 10.44
C THR A 25 6.20 8.63 9.57
N PHE A 26 5.96 9.20 8.38
CA PHE A 26 7.01 9.76 7.53
C PHE A 26 7.75 10.89 8.22
N VAL A 27 7.03 11.88 8.75
CA VAL A 27 7.64 13.01 9.47
C VAL A 27 8.52 12.51 10.61
N VAL A 28 8.04 11.56 11.42
CA VAL A 28 8.81 10.97 12.51
C VAL A 28 10.07 10.26 12.02
N ILE A 29 9.95 9.40 10.99
CA ILE A 29 11.08 8.65 10.45
C ILE A 29 12.12 9.60 9.84
N LEU A 30 11.67 10.60 9.06
CA LEU A 30 12.53 11.55 8.37
C LEU A 30 13.17 12.57 9.33
N ARG A 31 12.49 12.97 10.40
CA ARG A 31 13.04 13.85 11.44
C ARG A 31 14.05 13.12 12.33
N HIS A 32 13.78 11.86 12.65
CA HIS A 32 14.62 11.04 13.54
C HIS A 32 15.42 9.98 12.77
N ARG A 33 15.97 10.36 11.60
CA ARG A 33 16.72 9.44 10.71
C ARG A 33 17.85 8.69 11.40
N LYS A 34 18.53 9.29 12.39
CA LYS A 34 19.60 8.62 13.15
C LYS A 34 19.08 7.44 13.97
N THR A 35 17.85 7.53 14.48
CA THR A 35 17.20 6.46 15.26
C THR A 35 16.59 5.40 14.35
N PHE A 36 16.10 5.81 13.17
CA PHE A 36 15.44 4.95 12.20
C PHE A 36 16.29 4.73 10.94
N ASP A 37 17.59 4.50 11.12
CA ASP A 37 18.58 4.39 10.03
C ASP A 37 18.68 2.96 9.44
N SER A 38 17.66 2.12 9.63
CA SER A 38 17.66 0.76 9.09
C SER A 38 17.09 0.72 7.68
N SER A 39 17.52 -0.27 6.89
CA SER A 39 17.00 -0.55 5.56
C SER A 39 15.48 -0.76 5.54
N PHE A 40 14.91 -1.27 6.64
CA PHE A 40 13.47 -1.41 6.82
C PHE A 40 12.73 -0.08 6.71
N PHE A 41 13.20 0.95 7.42
CA PHE A 41 12.52 2.25 7.42
C PHE A 41 12.67 2.97 6.08
N GLN A 42 13.77 2.75 5.37
CA GLN A 42 13.91 3.24 3.99
C GLN A 42 12.85 2.59 3.09
N LEU A 43 12.77 1.25 3.10
CA LEU A 43 11.74 0.52 2.34
C LEU A 43 10.33 0.95 2.74
N TYR A 44 10.04 1.13 4.03
CA TYR A 44 8.74 1.60 4.51
C TYR A 44 8.34 2.96 3.94
N VAL A 45 9.27 3.92 3.87
CA VAL A 45 8.98 5.25 3.31
C VAL A 45 8.66 5.13 1.82
N PHE A 46 9.46 4.38 1.07
CA PHE A 46 9.21 4.19 -0.37
C PHE A 46 7.91 3.43 -0.66
N ASP A 47 7.68 2.32 0.07
CA ASP A 47 6.43 1.56 0.04
C ASP A 47 5.24 2.47 0.31
N GLY A 48 5.32 3.27 1.38
CA GLY A 48 4.26 4.19 1.74
C GLY A 48 3.98 5.25 0.68
N ILE A 49 4.99 5.80 0.01
CA ILE A 49 4.78 6.78 -1.08
C ILE A 49 4.00 6.11 -2.22
N MET A 50 4.38 4.89 -2.60
CA MET A 50 3.68 4.14 -3.65
C MET A 50 2.25 3.78 -3.23
N ASN A 51 2.04 3.36 -1.98
CA ASN A 51 0.72 3.04 -1.46
C ASN A 51 -0.19 4.26 -1.35
N LEU A 52 0.34 5.41 -0.92
CA LEU A 52 -0.40 6.68 -0.92
C LEU A 52 -0.81 7.06 -2.34
N PHE A 53 0.08 6.89 -3.32
CA PHE A 53 -0.25 7.12 -4.72
C PHE A 53 -1.36 6.18 -5.20
N THR A 54 -1.26 4.87 -4.93
CA THR A 54 -2.31 3.88 -5.25
C THR A 54 -3.66 4.28 -4.66
N TYR A 55 -3.68 4.61 -3.37
CA TYR A 55 -4.90 5.00 -2.67
C TYR A 55 -5.51 6.28 -3.25
N ILE A 56 -4.72 7.34 -3.43
CA ILE A 56 -5.23 8.62 -3.97
C ILE A 56 -5.78 8.42 -5.38
N MET A 57 -5.07 7.65 -6.21
CA MET A 57 -5.52 7.31 -7.56
C MET A 57 -6.85 6.55 -7.54
N GLY A 58 -6.96 5.49 -6.73
CA GLY A 58 -8.20 4.73 -6.57
C GLY A 58 -9.34 5.59 -6.01
N PHE A 59 -9.04 6.43 -5.02
CA PHE A 59 -10.01 7.33 -4.41
C PHE A 59 -10.56 8.32 -5.44
N VAL A 60 -9.72 8.98 -6.23
CA VAL A 60 -10.16 9.96 -7.23
C VAL A 60 -10.88 9.29 -8.40
N VAL A 61 -10.27 8.26 -9.01
CA VAL A 61 -10.74 7.68 -10.27
C VAL A 61 -11.93 6.73 -10.08
N ILE A 62 -12.06 6.09 -8.91
CA ILE A 62 -13.13 5.13 -8.64
C ILE A 62 -14.16 5.74 -7.69
N ARG A 63 -13.75 6.13 -6.48
CA ARG A 63 -14.70 6.48 -5.41
C ARG A 63 -15.33 7.85 -5.60
N LEU A 64 -14.51 8.89 -5.77
CA LEU A 64 -14.99 10.26 -5.98
C LEU A 64 -15.76 10.38 -7.30
N ALA A 65 -15.29 9.69 -8.36
CA ALA A 65 -15.99 9.63 -9.64
C ALA A 65 -17.40 9.03 -9.50
N SER A 66 -17.54 7.94 -8.73
CA SER A 66 -18.82 7.23 -8.53
C SER A 66 -19.89 8.01 -7.74
N VAL A 67 -19.52 9.11 -7.07
CA VAL A 67 -20.47 9.97 -6.32
C VAL A 67 -20.58 11.37 -6.92
N THR A 68 -19.87 11.66 -7.99
CA THR A 68 -19.91 12.98 -8.62
C THR A 68 -20.94 12.98 -9.74
N CYS A 69 -22.09 13.59 -9.47
CA CYS A 69 -23.15 13.85 -10.45
C CYS A 69 -22.76 14.88 -11.51
N GLY A 70 -23.51 14.96 -12.60
CA GLY A 70 -23.25 15.89 -13.70
C GLY A 70 -23.27 17.38 -13.30
N GLU A 71 -23.99 17.73 -12.23
CA GLU A 71 -24.12 19.09 -11.69
C GLU A 71 -23.34 19.31 -10.39
N CYS A 72 -22.64 18.29 -9.90
CA CYS A 72 -21.94 18.34 -8.63
C CYS A 72 -20.73 19.28 -8.69
N VAL A 73 -20.32 19.79 -7.52
CA VAL A 73 -19.17 20.72 -7.38
C VAL A 73 -17.88 20.15 -8.00
N MET A 74 -17.69 18.83 -7.94
CA MET A 74 -16.52 18.14 -8.49
C MET A 74 -16.67 17.74 -9.97
N ALA A 75 -17.82 17.96 -10.61
CA ALA A 75 -18.03 17.59 -12.02
C ALA A 75 -17.03 18.25 -12.98
N PRO A 76 -16.67 19.55 -12.82
CA PRO A 76 -15.64 20.17 -13.66
C PRO A 76 -14.27 19.49 -13.57
N LEU A 77 -13.93 18.89 -12.43
CA LEU A 77 -12.69 18.12 -12.29
C LEU A 77 -12.70 16.95 -13.25
N PHE A 78 -13.73 16.11 -13.25
CA PHE A 78 -13.79 14.90 -14.10
C PHE A 78 -13.94 15.22 -15.59
N ARG A 79 -14.66 16.29 -15.94
CA ARG A 79 -14.75 16.76 -17.34
C ARG A 79 -13.39 17.19 -17.89
N ASN A 80 -12.52 17.74 -17.06
CA ASN A 80 -11.20 18.22 -17.47
C ASN A 80 -10.05 17.25 -17.11
N LEU A 81 -10.31 16.21 -16.32
CA LEU A 81 -9.26 15.31 -15.81
C LEU A 81 -8.52 14.62 -16.96
N GLY A 82 -9.22 14.25 -18.03
CA GLY A 82 -8.62 13.65 -19.23
C GLY A 82 -7.67 14.59 -19.99
N SER A 83 -7.78 15.90 -19.78
CA SER A 83 -6.86 16.91 -20.33
C SER A 83 -5.62 17.10 -19.46
N ILE A 84 -5.72 16.83 -18.15
CA ILE A 84 -4.62 16.96 -17.19
C ILE A 84 -3.76 15.69 -17.18
N ILE A 85 -4.41 14.52 -17.13
CA ILE A 85 -3.75 13.23 -17.09
C ILE A 85 -4.36 12.35 -18.18
N PRO A 86 -3.55 11.74 -19.08
CA PRO A 86 -4.05 10.83 -20.08
C PRO A 86 -4.90 9.70 -19.45
N PRO A 87 -6.17 9.52 -19.84
CA PRO A 87 -7.02 8.47 -19.25
C PRO A 87 -6.44 7.06 -19.44
N SER A 88 -5.72 6.81 -20.53
CA SER A 88 -5.03 5.53 -20.76
C SER A 88 -3.93 5.27 -19.73
N LEU A 89 -3.24 6.32 -19.28
CA LEU A 89 -2.29 6.22 -18.17
C LEU A 89 -3.01 5.90 -16.85
N LEU A 90 -4.14 6.54 -16.55
CA LEU A 90 -4.94 6.24 -15.36
C LEU A 90 -5.41 4.77 -15.35
N LYS A 91 -5.84 4.24 -16.52
CA LYS A 91 -6.20 2.82 -16.67
C LYS A 91 -5.00 1.90 -16.47
N THR A 92 -3.85 2.26 -17.04
CA THR A 92 -2.61 1.49 -16.94
C THR A 92 -2.11 1.39 -15.50
N LEU A 93 -2.20 2.49 -14.76
CA LEU A 93 -1.70 2.57 -13.40
C LEU A 93 -2.44 1.64 -12.43
N GLN A 94 -3.70 1.28 -12.67
CA GLN A 94 -4.46 0.41 -11.76
C GLN A 94 -3.82 -0.98 -11.57
N PRO A 95 -3.68 -1.82 -12.62
CA PRO A 95 -2.98 -3.10 -12.49
C PRO A 95 -1.48 -2.91 -12.27
N HIS A 96 -0.87 -1.83 -12.79
CA HIS A 96 0.53 -1.51 -12.55
C HIS A 96 0.85 -1.40 -11.06
N MET A 97 0.05 -0.64 -10.31
CA MET A 97 0.27 -0.49 -8.87
C MET A 97 0.09 -1.81 -8.12
N ALA A 98 -0.76 -2.73 -8.59
CA ALA A 98 -0.84 -4.06 -8.02
C ALA A 98 0.49 -4.83 -8.16
N TYR A 99 1.14 -4.77 -9.33
CA TYR A 99 2.49 -5.34 -9.47
C TYR A 99 3.49 -4.68 -8.50
N VAL A 100 3.45 -3.35 -8.37
CA VAL A 100 4.37 -2.61 -7.49
C VAL A 100 4.19 -3.03 -6.03
N GLN A 101 2.95 -3.06 -5.52
CA GLN A 101 2.64 -3.42 -4.14
C GLN A 101 3.08 -4.84 -3.78
N TYR A 102 2.85 -5.79 -4.69
CA TYR A 102 3.27 -7.18 -4.52
C TYR A 102 4.79 -7.34 -4.60
N SER A 103 5.44 -6.62 -5.52
CA SER A 103 6.90 -6.58 -5.62
C SER A 103 7.55 -6.04 -4.34
N ILE A 104 7.06 -4.90 -3.84
CA ILE A 104 7.63 -4.26 -2.66
C ILE A 104 7.45 -5.14 -1.42
N THR A 105 6.30 -5.79 -1.25
CA THR A 105 6.10 -6.71 -0.11
C THR A 105 7.03 -7.92 -0.16
N ALA A 106 7.28 -8.46 -1.36
CA ALA A 106 8.29 -9.50 -1.54
C ALA A 106 9.70 -9.00 -1.22
N LEU A 107 10.04 -7.78 -1.65
CA LEU A 107 11.32 -7.14 -1.32
C LEU A 107 11.48 -6.91 0.18
N VAL A 108 10.44 -6.45 0.89
CA VAL A 108 10.46 -6.26 2.35
C VAL A 108 10.66 -7.61 3.06
N SER A 109 9.95 -8.65 2.63
CA SER A 109 10.10 -10.00 3.19
C SER A 109 11.52 -10.56 2.97
N LEU A 110 12.07 -10.37 1.77
CA LEU A 110 13.45 -10.78 1.43
C LEU A 110 14.48 -9.98 2.21
N ASN A 111 14.28 -8.67 2.33
CA ASN A 111 15.13 -7.77 3.10
C ASN A 111 15.21 -8.21 4.56
N ARG A 112 14.07 -8.52 5.19
CA ARG A 112 14.06 -9.00 6.58
C ARG A 112 14.74 -10.36 6.72
N LEU A 113 14.46 -11.32 5.82
CA LEU A 113 15.13 -12.63 5.85
C LEU A 113 16.66 -12.49 5.77
N THR A 114 17.15 -11.76 4.79
CA THR A 114 18.59 -11.60 4.55
C THR A 114 19.27 -10.87 5.71
N VAL A 115 18.65 -9.81 6.25
CA VAL A 115 19.16 -9.09 7.43
C VAL A 115 19.17 -9.97 8.68
N LEU A 116 18.20 -10.89 8.84
CA LEU A 116 18.19 -11.87 9.93
C LEU A 116 19.29 -12.94 9.78
N ILE A 117 19.58 -13.37 8.55
CA ILE A 117 20.65 -14.35 8.27
C ILE A 117 22.02 -13.75 8.61
N ASN A 118 22.32 -12.55 8.11
CA ASN A 118 23.58 -11.88 8.40
C ASN A 118 23.42 -10.36 8.36
N TYR A 119 23.11 -9.79 9.52
CA TYR A 119 22.94 -8.35 9.69
C TYR A 119 24.15 -7.53 9.21
N ASN A 120 25.36 -7.96 9.55
CA ASN A 120 26.58 -7.19 9.27
C ASN A 120 26.89 -7.07 7.78
N VAL A 121 26.47 -8.07 6.98
CA VAL A 121 26.71 -8.09 5.53
C VAL A 121 25.53 -7.50 4.77
N PHE A 122 24.30 -7.94 5.07
CA PHE A 122 23.14 -7.58 4.26
C PHE A 122 22.59 -6.20 4.57
N GLU A 123 22.66 -5.72 5.81
CA GLU A 123 22.13 -4.39 6.15
C GLU A 123 22.83 -3.26 5.37
N PRO A 124 24.18 -3.20 5.28
CA PRO A 124 24.86 -2.22 4.44
C PRO A 124 24.53 -2.33 2.95
N ILE A 125 24.41 -3.57 2.42
CA ILE A 125 24.03 -3.82 1.02
C ILE A 125 22.65 -3.23 0.75
N TRP A 126 21.68 -3.55 1.60
CA TRP A 126 20.33 -3.01 1.46
C TRP A 126 20.33 -1.49 1.55
N LYS A 127 20.98 -0.88 2.54
CA LYS A 127 21.03 0.58 2.66
C LYS A 127 21.63 1.27 1.43
N ARG A 128 22.57 0.63 0.73
CA ARG A 128 23.20 1.17 -0.47
C ARG A 128 22.36 0.97 -1.74
N PHE A 129 21.70 -0.18 -1.87
CA PHE A 129 21.07 -0.61 -3.13
C PHE A 129 19.54 -0.67 -3.11
N THR A 130 18.89 -0.35 -1.97
CA THR A 130 17.42 -0.34 -1.85
C THR A 130 16.74 0.47 -2.95
N TRP A 131 17.27 1.65 -3.29
CA TRP A 131 16.70 2.49 -4.35
C TRP A 131 16.68 1.79 -5.72
N ILE A 132 17.68 0.97 -6.04
CA ILE A 132 17.72 0.20 -7.29
C ILE A 132 16.60 -0.83 -7.31
N PHE A 133 16.42 -1.58 -6.21
CA PHE A 133 15.35 -2.57 -6.11
C PHE A 133 13.95 -1.93 -6.22
N ILE A 134 13.76 -0.74 -5.67
CA ILE A 134 12.50 0.00 -5.79
C ILE A 134 12.26 0.47 -7.22
N LEU A 135 13.29 1.03 -7.88
CA LEU A 135 13.17 1.40 -9.30
C LEU A 135 12.85 0.19 -10.15
N LEU A 136 13.45 -0.97 -9.90
CA LEU A 136 13.10 -2.21 -10.60
C LEU A 136 11.67 -2.65 -10.30
N ALA A 137 11.23 -2.61 -9.04
CA ALA A 137 9.86 -2.95 -8.65
C ALA A 137 8.81 -2.02 -9.30
N PHE A 138 9.15 -0.74 -9.51
CA PHE A 138 8.28 0.23 -10.17
C PHE A 138 8.33 0.12 -11.70
N PHE A 139 9.51 0.05 -12.30
CA PHE A 139 9.66 0.13 -13.75
C PHE A 139 9.54 -1.22 -14.46
N ALA A 140 9.94 -2.34 -13.84
CA ALA A 140 9.84 -3.66 -14.50
C ALA A 140 8.40 -4.05 -14.89
N PRO A 141 7.36 -3.75 -14.08
CA PRO A 141 5.98 -4.02 -14.49
C PRO A 141 5.52 -3.25 -15.74
N PHE A 142 6.17 -2.14 -16.11
CA PHE A 142 5.86 -1.45 -17.37
C PHE A 142 6.12 -2.33 -18.59
N LEU A 143 7.04 -3.29 -18.53
CA LEU A 143 7.28 -4.24 -19.63
C LEU A 143 6.03 -5.07 -20.01
N LYS A 144 5.05 -5.16 -19.11
CA LYS A 144 3.76 -5.81 -19.38
C LYS A 144 2.59 -4.84 -19.43
N THR A 145 2.58 -3.84 -18.56
CA THR A 145 1.45 -2.91 -18.44
C THR A 145 1.42 -1.83 -19.52
N TYR A 146 2.54 -1.54 -20.21
CA TYR A 146 2.57 -0.51 -21.27
C TYR A 146 1.55 -0.75 -22.40
N VAL A 147 1.17 -2.00 -22.66
CA VAL A 147 0.20 -2.37 -23.70
C VAL A 147 -1.14 -1.67 -23.48
N MET A 148 -1.51 -1.37 -22.23
CA MET A 148 -2.73 -0.64 -21.88
C MET A 148 -2.73 0.81 -22.35
N LEU A 149 -1.55 1.41 -22.53
CA LEU A 149 -1.43 2.78 -23.01
C LEU A 149 -1.87 2.93 -24.47
N ILE A 150 -1.88 1.82 -25.22
CA ILE A 150 -2.28 1.77 -26.63
C ILE A 150 -3.80 1.83 -26.77
N PHE A 151 -4.54 1.31 -25.78
CA PHE A 151 -6.00 1.29 -25.81
C PHE A 151 -6.57 2.67 -25.48
N LYS A 152 -7.60 3.07 -26.22
CA LYS A 152 -8.33 4.31 -25.96
C LYS A 152 -9.14 4.14 -24.67
N ALA A 153 -8.80 4.94 -23.67
CA ALA A 153 -9.60 5.12 -22.47
C ALA A 153 -10.15 6.54 -22.43
N GLU A 154 -11.32 6.71 -21.82
CA GLU A 154 -11.96 8.01 -21.64
C GLU A 154 -12.70 8.07 -20.30
N ILE A 155 -12.83 9.27 -19.76
CA ILE A 155 -13.65 9.51 -18.58
C ILE A 155 -15.03 9.89 -19.10
N SER A 156 -15.98 8.96 -19.01
CA SER A 156 -17.34 9.14 -19.50
C SER A 156 -18.28 9.44 -18.34
N TYR A 157 -19.22 10.35 -18.57
CA TYR A 157 -20.37 10.51 -17.69
C TYR A 157 -21.44 9.49 -18.09
N ILE A 158 -21.94 8.73 -17.12
CA ILE A 158 -22.96 7.71 -17.31
C ILE A 158 -24.28 8.24 -16.74
N GLU A 159 -25.24 8.55 -17.62
CA GLU A 159 -26.56 9.08 -17.24
C GLU A 159 -27.36 8.11 -16.36
N ALA A 160 -27.23 6.80 -16.59
CA ALA A 160 -27.97 5.78 -15.85
C ALA A 160 -27.63 5.75 -14.34
N THR A 161 -26.39 6.07 -13.98
CA THR A 161 -25.90 6.08 -12.60
C THR A 161 -25.65 7.50 -12.07
N ASP A 162 -25.81 8.53 -12.91
CA ASP A 162 -25.44 9.93 -12.64
C ASP A 162 -24.04 10.03 -12.02
N SER A 163 -23.06 9.44 -12.71
CA SER A 163 -21.69 9.35 -12.21
C SER A 163 -20.65 9.38 -13.34
N PHE A 164 -19.40 9.66 -12.99
CA PHE A 164 -18.28 9.53 -13.91
C PHE A 164 -17.60 8.17 -13.74
N GLU A 165 -17.18 7.59 -14.86
CA GLU A 165 -16.40 6.36 -14.87
C GLU A 165 -15.28 6.43 -15.90
N LEU A 166 -14.15 5.79 -15.58
CA LEU A 166 -13.06 5.60 -16.51
C LEU A 166 -13.34 4.34 -17.33
N VAL A 167 -13.70 4.49 -18.61
CA VAL A 167 -14.12 3.41 -19.50
C VAL A 167 -13.06 3.14 -20.58
N SER A 168 -13.04 1.91 -21.08
CA SER A 168 -12.17 1.45 -22.17
C SER A 168 -12.83 0.23 -22.81
N ASN A 169 -13.33 0.37 -24.04
CA ASN A 169 -14.14 -0.67 -24.69
C ASN A 169 -13.32 -1.90 -25.13
N ASP A 170 -12.10 -1.68 -25.60
CA ASP A 170 -11.30 -2.73 -26.27
C ASP A 170 -10.22 -3.35 -25.39
N LEU A 171 -10.25 -3.11 -24.07
CA LEU A 171 -9.18 -3.59 -23.19
C LEU A 171 -9.24 -5.11 -23.01
N PRO A 172 -8.14 -5.86 -23.26
CA PRO A 172 -8.09 -7.30 -23.03
C PRO A 172 -7.99 -7.62 -21.53
N PHE A 173 -9.08 -7.37 -20.80
CA PHE A 173 -9.17 -7.45 -19.33
C PHE A 173 -8.65 -8.80 -18.82
N ARG A 174 -9.11 -9.90 -19.42
CA ARG A 174 -8.77 -11.26 -18.96
C ARG A 174 -7.28 -11.55 -19.09
N GLU A 175 -6.63 -11.18 -20.19
CA GLU A 175 -5.20 -11.44 -20.41
C GLU A 175 -4.34 -10.67 -19.41
N ILE A 176 -4.68 -9.39 -19.21
CA ILE A 176 -4.04 -8.51 -18.24
C ILE A 176 -4.17 -9.08 -16.84
N PHE A 177 -5.39 -9.36 -16.40
CA PHE A 177 -5.65 -9.78 -15.03
C PHE A 177 -5.05 -11.16 -14.77
N LEU A 178 -5.02 -12.05 -15.77
CA LEU A 178 -4.34 -13.33 -15.66
C LEU A 178 -2.83 -13.14 -15.45
N SER A 179 -2.20 -12.21 -16.17
CA SER A 179 -0.79 -11.89 -15.96
C SER A 179 -0.52 -11.32 -14.57
N VAL A 180 -1.37 -10.39 -14.11
CA VAL A 180 -1.29 -9.81 -12.76
C VAL A 180 -1.45 -10.90 -11.71
N PHE A 181 -2.45 -11.76 -11.87
CA PHE A 181 -2.74 -12.86 -10.95
C PHE A 181 -1.59 -13.85 -10.84
N MET A 182 -0.99 -14.28 -11.97
CA MET A 182 0.19 -15.14 -11.93
C MET A 182 1.35 -14.49 -11.18
N PHE A 183 1.56 -13.19 -11.38
CA PHE A 183 2.59 -12.44 -10.66
C PHE A 183 2.31 -12.34 -9.15
N MET A 184 1.06 -12.07 -8.77
CA MET A 184 0.62 -12.06 -7.37
C MET A 184 0.90 -13.40 -6.70
N MET A 185 0.59 -14.51 -7.37
CA MET A 185 0.85 -15.86 -6.83
C MET A 185 2.34 -16.12 -6.61
N ILE A 186 3.19 -15.80 -7.60
CA ILE A 186 4.64 -15.99 -7.50
C ILE A 186 5.24 -15.17 -6.34
N THR A 187 4.94 -13.87 -6.31
CA THR A 187 5.46 -12.96 -5.27
C THR A 187 4.94 -13.30 -3.87
N MET A 188 3.70 -13.76 -3.77
CA MET A 188 3.12 -14.21 -2.50
C MET A 188 3.78 -15.50 -1.99
N ILE A 189 4.08 -16.46 -2.88
CA ILE A 189 4.84 -17.67 -2.51
C ILE A 189 6.22 -17.28 -1.98
N ILE A 190 6.93 -16.39 -2.69
CA ILE A 190 8.25 -15.89 -2.27
C ILE A 190 8.14 -15.21 -0.90
N SER A 191 7.18 -14.31 -0.72
CA SER A 191 6.96 -13.57 0.54
C SER A 191 6.66 -14.52 1.70
N THR A 192 5.79 -15.51 1.48
CA THR A 192 5.42 -16.52 2.47
C THR A 192 6.64 -17.35 2.87
N LEU A 193 7.42 -17.84 1.90
CA LEU A 193 8.64 -18.60 2.17
C LEU A 193 9.66 -17.75 2.95
N CYS A 194 9.85 -16.49 2.56
CA CYS A 194 10.75 -15.57 3.25
C CYS A 194 10.33 -15.34 4.70
N ASN A 195 9.03 -15.14 4.94
CA ASN A 195 8.48 -14.94 6.29
C ASN A 195 8.61 -16.20 7.15
N LEU A 196 8.28 -17.38 6.60
CA LEU A 196 8.44 -18.66 7.31
C LEU A 196 9.89 -18.94 7.69
N LEU A 197 10.83 -18.71 6.77
CA LEU A 197 12.26 -18.84 7.04
C LEU A 197 12.72 -17.83 8.10
N SER A 198 12.24 -16.58 8.01
CA SER A 198 12.57 -15.54 8.98
C SER A 198 12.10 -15.91 10.40
N PHE A 199 10.92 -16.51 10.54
CA PHE A 199 10.47 -17.05 11.84
C PHE A 199 11.36 -18.17 12.38
N ARG A 200 11.93 -19.00 11.50
CA ARG A 200 12.89 -20.04 11.91
C ARG A 200 14.19 -19.43 12.43
N PHE A 201 14.77 -18.47 11.68
CA PHE A 201 15.98 -17.76 12.08
C PHE A 201 15.79 -16.87 13.32
N LEU A 202 14.58 -16.37 13.57
CA LEU A 202 14.27 -15.61 14.79
C LEU A 202 14.60 -16.38 16.08
N ARG A 203 14.58 -17.71 16.06
CA ARG A 203 14.86 -18.56 17.23
C ARG A 203 16.33 -18.51 17.67
N SER A 204 17.28 -18.22 16.78
CA SER A 204 18.71 -18.17 17.09
C SER A 204 19.19 -16.82 17.62
N LEU A 205 18.32 -15.81 17.67
CA LEU A 205 18.70 -14.46 18.09
C LEU A 205 18.65 -14.27 19.61
N SER A 206 19.45 -13.30 20.09
CA SER A 206 19.41 -12.84 21.48
C SER A 206 18.04 -12.26 21.84
N ILE A 207 17.66 -12.35 23.12
CA ILE A 207 16.31 -11.99 23.62
C ILE A 207 15.88 -10.57 23.20
N GLN A 208 16.78 -9.58 23.31
CA GLN A 208 16.48 -8.18 22.97
C GLN A 208 16.23 -8.00 21.47
N ARG A 209 17.11 -8.53 20.61
CA ARG A 209 16.95 -8.44 19.14
C ARG A 209 15.71 -9.21 18.69
N LYS A 210 15.49 -10.39 19.26
CA LYS A 210 14.33 -11.24 19.00
C LYS A 210 13.00 -10.50 19.18
N LYS A 211 12.88 -9.67 20.22
CA LYS A 211 11.63 -8.91 20.47
C LYS A 211 11.36 -7.86 19.40
N ALA A 212 12.37 -7.10 18.98
CA ALA A 212 12.22 -6.10 17.93
C ALA A 212 11.91 -6.75 16.57
N GLU A 213 12.65 -7.81 16.22
CA GLU A 213 12.46 -8.53 14.96
C GLU A 213 11.13 -9.28 14.90
N ALA A 214 10.64 -9.83 16.02
CA ALA A 214 9.33 -10.45 16.09
C ALA A 214 8.20 -9.48 15.69
N ASN A 215 8.29 -8.21 16.10
CA ASN A 215 7.29 -7.21 15.75
C ASN A 215 7.27 -6.95 14.24
N PHE A 216 8.43 -6.81 13.59
CA PHE A 216 8.50 -6.65 12.13
C PHE A 216 7.98 -7.88 11.40
N LEU A 217 8.26 -9.09 11.90
CA LEU A 217 7.74 -10.33 11.34
C LEU A 217 6.22 -10.45 11.42
N ILE A 218 5.62 -9.97 12.51
CA ILE A 218 4.17 -9.90 12.64
C ILE A 218 3.59 -8.92 11.60
N ILE A 219 4.18 -7.73 11.45
CA ILE A 219 3.75 -6.73 10.45
C ILE A 219 3.74 -7.33 9.04
N MET A 220 4.83 -7.99 8.64
CA MET A 220 4.93 -8.61 7.31
C MET A 220 3.97 -9.77 7.13
N SER A 221 3.73 -10.56 8.18
CA SER A 221 2.80 -11.70 8.12
C SER A 221 1.36 -11.22 7.91
N ILE A 222 0.96 -10.14 8.61
CA ILE A 222 -0.35 -9.52 8.40
C ILE A 222 -0.45 -8.93 6.99
N THR A 223 0.59 -8.25 6.52
CA THR A 223 0.64 -7.68 5.15
C THR A 223 0.50 -8.79 4.10
N CYS A 224 1.23 -9.90 4.25
CA CYS A 224 1.16 -11.07 3.38
C CYS A 224 -0.24 -11.72 3.39
N PHE A 225 -0.92 -11.74 4.54
CA PHE A 225 -2.29 -12.22 4.63
C PHE A 225 -3.27 -11.32 3.87
N VAL A 226 -3.13 -9.99 3.95
CA VAL A 226 -3.96 -9.05 3.18
C VAL A 226 -3.71 -9.19 1.67
N GLN A 227 -2.46 -9.44 1.26
CA GLN A 227 -2.15 -9.79 -0.14
C GLN A 227 -2.83 -11.08 -0.57
N PHE A 228 -2.84 -12.10 0.28
CA PHE A 228 -3.57 -13.32 -0.02
C PHE A 228 -5.06 -13.04 -0.31
N VAL A 229 -5.70 -12.18 0.50
CA VAL A 229 -7.10 -11.75 0.23
C VAL A 229 -7.22 -11.06 -1.14
N GLY A 230 -6.32 -10.14 -1.46
CA GLY A 230 -6.31 -9.47 -2.77
C GLY A 230 -6.11 -10.42 -3.95
N ALA A 231 -5.25 -11.42 -3.79
CA ALA A 231 -5.01 -12.46 -4.80
C ALA A 231 -6.23 -13.36 -4.99
N VAL A 232 -6.90 -13.75 -3.90
CA VAL A 232 -8.15 -14.54 -3.95
C VAL A 232 -9.26 -13.76 -4.69
N LEU A 233 -9.44 -12.47 -4.39
CA LEU A 233 -10.42 -11.63 -5.09
C LEU A 233 -10.09 -11.51 -6.58
N THR A 234 -8.81 -11.32 -6.91
CA THR A 234 -8.35 -11.23 -8.30
C THR A 234 -8.56 -12.56 -9.06
N GLY A 235 -8.26 -13.69 -8.42
CA GLY A 235 -8.54 -15.02 -8.96
C GLY A 235 -10.04 -15.25 -9.16
N GLY A 236 -10.87 -14.79 -8.22
CA GLY A 236 -12.31 -14.87 -8.35
C GLY A 236 -12.86 -14.11 -9.56
N LEU A 237 -12.30 -12.93 -9.89
CA LEU A 237 -12.65 -12.19 -11.12
C LEU A 237 -12.28 -12.94 -12.42
N LEU A 238 -11.29 -13.83 -12.37
CA LEU A 238 -10.79 -14.53 -13.55
C LEU A 238 -11.47 -15.88 -13.79
N PHE A 239 -11.81 -16.59 -12.71
CA PHE A 239 -12.20 -17.99 -12.78
C PHE A 239 -13.68 -18.25 -12.43
N HIS A 240 -14.42 -17.24 -11.97
CA HIS A 240 -15.86 -17.36 -11.76
C HIS A 240 -16.66 -16.63 -12.85
N GLU A 241 -17.77 -17.23 -13.24
CA GLU A 241 -18.68 -16.71 -14.28
C GLU A 241 -19.99 -16.16 -13.71
N SER A 242 -20.26 -16.37 -12.41
CA SER A 242 -21.51 -15.92 -11.79
C SER A 242 -21.54 -14.39 -11.68
N ALA A 243 -22.49 -13.77 -12.39
CA ALA A 243 -22.65 -12.32 -12.43
C ALA A 243 -22.80 -11.69 -11.03
N GLU A 244 -23.54 -12.35 -10.13
CA GLU A 244 -23.71 -11.90 -8.74
C GLU A 244 -22.38 -11.87 -7.98
N LEU A 245 -21.59 -12.95 -8.06
CA LEU A 245 -20.30 -13.03 -7.38
C LEU A 245 -19.30 -12.03 -7.95
N LEU A 246 -19.26 -11.88 -9.28
CA LEU A 246 -18.43 -10.88 -9.95
C LEU A 246 -18.79 -9.45 -9.49
N GLY A 247 -20.08 -9.15 -9.38
CA GLY A 247 -20.56 -7.88 -8.83
C GLY A 247 -20.06 -7.64 -7.39
N ILE A 248 -20.15 -8.65 -6.52
CA ILE A 248 -19.65 -8.56 -5.14
C ILE A 248 -18.13 -8.33 -5.13
N ILE A 249 -17.37 -9.08 -5.94
CA ILE A 249 -15.91 -8.96 -5.98
C ILE A 249 -15.50 -7.57 -6.47
N LEU A 250 -16.14 -7.03 -7.51
CA LEU A 250 -15.85 -5.68 -8.02
C LEU A 250 -16.10 -4.59 -6.98
N VAL A 251 -17.10 -4.78 -6.11
CA VAL A 251 -17.38 -3.84 -5.00
C VAL A 251 -16.30 -3.95 -3.91
N VAL A 252 -15.87 -5.16 -3.57
CA VAL A 252 -14.93 -5.46 -2.47
C VAL A 252 -13.47 -5.18 -2.86
N LEU A 253 -13.08 -5.42 -4.11
CA LEU A 253 -11.69 -5.38 -4.56
C LEU A 253 -10.98 -4.05 -4.25
N PRO A 254 -11.57 -2.86 -4.49
CA PRO A 254 -10.87 -1.62 -4.17
C PRO A 254 -10.68 -1.45 -2.66
N TYR A 255 -11.59 -1.96 -1.80
CA TYR A 255 -11.37 -1.97 -0.35
C TYR A 255 -10.23 -2.88 0.08
N SER A 256 -10.03 -4.01 -0.61
CA SER A 256 -8.87 -4.88 -0.37
C SER A 256 -7.57 -4.17 -0.77
N SER A 257 -7.58 -3.42 -1.88
CA SER A 257 -6.44 -2.59 -2.30
C SER A 257 -6.19 -1.44 -1.32
N ASP A 258 -7.24 -0.79 -0.82
CA ASP A 258 -7.15 0.27 0.19
C ASP A 258 -6.57 -0.27 1.49
N LEU A 259 -7.04 -1.44 1.95
CA LEU A 259 -6.49 -2.12 3.12
C LEU A 259 -5.00 -2.43 2.90
N LEU A 260 -4.62 -2.96 1.75
CA LEU A 260 -3.20 -3.22 1.45
C LEU A 260 -2.38 -1.92 1.40
N SER A 261 -2.97 -0.81 0.95
CA SER A 261 -2.25 0.47 0.81
C SER A 261 -2.12 1.22 2.14
N LEU A 262 -3.15 1.18 2.98
CA LEU A 262 -3.28 2.05 4.15
C LEU A 262 -2.92 1.38 5.48
N LEU A 263 -2.72 0.06 5.51
CA LEU A 263 -2.53 -0.72 6.73
C LEU A 263 -1.15 -0.54 7.39
N GLN A 264 -0.11 -0.28 6.61
CA GLN A 264 1.29 -0.22 7.05
C GLN A 264 1.53 0.79 8.19
N PRO A 265 1.04 2.05 8.15
CA PRO A 265 1.22 2.98 9.27
C PRO A 265 0.54 2.49 10.55
N TRP A 266 -0.64 1.87 10.45
CA TRP A 266 -1.33 1.29 11.60
C TRP A 266 -0.53 0.15 12.21
N LEU A 267 -0.06 -0.78 11.39
CA LEU A 267 0.80 -1.88 11.85
C LEU A 267 2.08 -1.36 12.49
N LEU A 268 2.74 -0.38 11.87
CA LEU A 268 3.97 0.20 12.39
C LEU A 268 3.74 0.86 13.76
N VAL A 269 2.66 1.63 13.92
CA VAL A 269 2.32 2.28 15.20
C VAL A 269 1.92 1.25 16.26
N CYS A 270 1.13 0.23 15.91
CA CYS A 270 0.72 -0.82 16.84
C CYS A 270 1.93 -1.61 17.38
N PHE A 271 2.83 -2.03 16.51
CA PHE A 271 3.90 -2.96 16.85
C PHE A 271 5.24 -2.27 17.19
N SER A 272 5.50 -1.04 16.74
CA SER A 272 6.73 -0.31 17.07
C SER A 272 6.54 0.64 18.25
N LYS A 273 7.08 0.25 19.42
CA LYS A 273 7.14 1.13 20.61
C LYS A 273 7.96 2.39 20.33
N ALA A 274 9.02 2.28 19.53
CA ALA A 274 9.88 3.40 19.18
C ALA A 274 9.13 4.47 18.37
N ILE A 275 8.33 4.06 17.38
CA ILE A 275 7.51 4.98 16.58
C ILE A 275 6.45 5.66 17.47
N ARG A 276 5.75 4.90 18.32
CA ARG A 276 4.79 5.49 19.27
C ARG A 276 5.42 6.51 20.21
N LYS A 277 6.61 6.22 20.72
CA LYS A 277 7.35 7.14 21.59
C LYS A 277 7.63 8.45 20.85
N GLN A 278 8.16 8.38 19.64
CA GLN A 278 8.50 9.56 18.84
C GLN A 278 7.26 10.35 18.37
N ILE A 279 6.15 9.67 18.06
CA ILE A 279 4.87 10.33 17.78
C ILE A 279 4.40 11.12 19.01
N LYS A 280 4.40 10.51 20.20
CA LYS A 280 4.00 11.20 21.44
C LYS A 280 4.90 12.40 21.74
N GLU A 281 6.22 12.26 21.56
CA GLU A 281 7.17 13.37 21.70
C GLU A 281 6.88 14.50 20.70
N THR A 282 6.50 14.17 19.46
CA THR A 282 6.14 15.17 18.44
C THR A 282 4.91 16.00 18.83
N PHE A 283 3.95 15.40 19.56
CA PHE A 283 2.77 16.10 20.10
C PHE A 283 2.97 16.66 21.52
N GLY A 284 4.16 16.53 22.12
CA GLY A 284 4.40 16.97 23.50
C GLY A 284 3.68 16.12 24.56
N TRP A 285 3.20 14.92 24.22
CA TRP A 285 2.51 14.01 25.14
C TRP A 285 3.46 13.16 25.99
N SER A 286 4.77 13.34 25.88
CA SER A 286 5.75 12.64 26.72
C SER A 286 6.03 13.44 28.01
N SER A 287 5.46 13.00 29.12
CA SER A 287 5.77 13.53 30.46
C SER A 287 7.14 13.08 30.99
N GLU A 288 7.85 12.17 30.32
CA GLU A 288 9.15 11.65 30.79
C GLU A 288 10.24 12.72 30.90
N GLN A 289 10.22 13.78 30.07
CA GLN A 289 11.20 14.87 30.21
C GLN A 289 10.91 15.78 31.41
N HIS A 290 9.62 15.99 31.76
CA HIS A 290 9.26 16.80 32.92
C HIS A 290 9.58 16.10 34.25
N ILE A 291 9.46 14.77 34.34
CA ILE A 291 9.77 14.05 35.59
C ILE A 291 11.26 14.07 35.90
N VAL A 292 12.13 13.99 34.89
CA VAL A 292 13.59 14.05 35.09
C VAL A 292 14.03 15.47 35.47
N GLN A 293 13.49 16.51 34.83
CA GLN A 293 13.79 17.90 35.21
C GLN A 293 13.29 18.27 36.60
N ILE A 294 12.10 17.81 37.01
CA ILE A 294 11.60 18.06 38.37
C ILE A 294 12.51 17.38 39.41
N ARG A 295 12.95 16.13 39.17
CA ARG A 295 13.87 15.46 40.09
C ARG A 295 15.22 16.15 40.23
N SER A 296 15.78 16.73 39.15
CA SER A 296 17.05 17.48 39.23
C SER A 296 16.93 18.84 39.91
N ILE A 297 15.72 19.39 40.05
CA ILE A 297 15.49 20.67 40.76
C ILE A 297 15.21 20.41 42.25
N THR A 298 14.67 19.24 42.60
CA THR A 298 14.31 18.91 44.00
C THR A 298 15.36 18.11 44.76
N SER A 299 16.50 17.77 44.15
CA SER A 299 17.65 17.10 44.82
C SER A 299 18.80 18.07 45.01
#